data_AF-A0A420H797-F1
#
_entry.id   AF-A0A420H797-F1
#
_cell.length_a   1.000
_cell.length_b   1.000
_cell.length_c   1.000
_cell.angle_alpha   90.00
_cell.angle_beta   90.00
_cell.angle_gamma   90.00
#
_symmetry.space_group_name_H-M   'P 1'
#
loop_
_entity.id
_entity.type
_entity.pdbx_description
1 polymer ?
#
loop_
_entity_poly.entity_id
_entity_poly.type
_entity_poly.pdbx_seq_one_letter_code
_entity_poly.pdbx_strand_id
1 'polypeptide(L)'
;MPTYPSDLPLPTSTATFQLGDALPDTTYPTLLQLIDAYKAHSRGRGYGVIIGSSSKGKRTILICDRGGKPRQRKQQDLHISKRRQSTTRACNCPFKIEARQIKDIWQGRILYQWHNHPATTETTSHPNHRRGALSIEGRAFVQGLLARHTAIATVLDLVANQFNVQLVARDIYNIKTAQRNMDIAGTTSTQWLVDTLQQKGVPFSLRKATSDCCQVLQKDVVSLEGEIGTILGPSNSPFRQYRHFKERSQSCCN
;
A
#
# COMPACT_ATOMS: atom_id res chain seq x y z
N MET A 1 1.95 -40.93 2.35
CA MET A 1 2.46 -39.58 2.71
C MET A 1 1.38 -38.88 3.52
N PRO A 2 1.58 -38.58 4.81
CA PRO A 2 0.56 -37.90 5.61
C PRO A 2 0.40 -36.45 5.11
N THR A 3 -0.80 -36.10 4.68
CA THR A 3 -1.18 -34.74 4.27
C THR A 3 -1.08 -33.80 5.47
N TYR A 4 -0.26 -32.75 5.35
CA TYR A 4 -0.10 -31.76 6.42
C TYR A 4 -1.35 -30.86 6.47
N PRO A 5 -1.83 -30.42 7.66
CA PRO A 5 -3.03 -29.58 7.77
C PRO A 5 -2.98 -28.27 6.97
N SER A 6 -1.79 -27.82 6.60
CA SER A 6 -1.55 -26.62 5.78
C SER A 6 -1.72 -26.84 4.27
N ASP A 7 -1.90 -28.09 3.81
CA ASP A 7 -2.12 -28.45 2.41
C ASP A 7 -3.61 -28.53 2.05
N LEU A 8 -4.49 -28.40 3.04
CA LEU A 8 -5.92 -28.28 2.79
C LEU A 8 -6.19 -26.92 2.10
N PRO A 9 -6.82 -26.89 0.92
CA PRO A 9 -7.26 -25.64 0.32
C PRO A 9 -8.17 -24.94 1.34
N LEU A 10 -7.85 -23.67 1.64
CA LEU A 10 -8.68 -22.86 2.53
C LEU A 10 -10.13 -22.96 2.03
N PRO A 11 -11.09 -23.35 2.88
CA PRO A 11 -12.48 -23.47 2.48
C PRO A 11 -12.91 -22.14 1.88
N THR A 12 -13.24 -22.16 0.59
CA THR A 12 -13.83 -20.99 -0.06
C THR A 12 -15.25 -20.98 0.45
N SER A 13 -15.49 -20.24 1.53
CA SER A 13 -16.78 -20.16 2.19
C SER A 13 -17.89 -19.96 1.14
N THR A 14 -18.77 -20.94 1.01
CA THR A 14 -19.98 -20.89 0.18
C THR A 14 -21.08 -20.05 0.81
N ALA A 15 -20.90 -19.60 2.06
CA ALA A 15 -21.86 -18.75 2.75
C ALA A 15 -21.95 -17.37 2.11
N THR A 16 -23.16 -16.96 1.74
CA THR A 16 -23.47 -15.64 1.19
C THR A 16 -24.08 -14.75 2.27
N PHE A 17 -23.42 -13.64 2.59
CA PHE A 17 -23.87 -12.63 3.54
C PHE A 17 -24.28 -11.37 2.79
N GLN A 18 -25.42 -10.78 3.14
CA GLN A 18 -25.77 -9.42 2.70
C GLN A 18 -25.26 -8.45 3.77
N LEU A 19 -24.16 -7.75 3.47
CA LEU A 19 -23.58 -6.80 4.40
C LEU A 19 -24.06 -5.40 4.03
N GLY A 20 -25.09 -4.92 4.75
CA GLY A 20 -25.68 -3.61 4.56
C GLY A 20 -26.91 -3.56 3.66
N ASP A 21 -27.63 -2.46 3.81
CA ASP A 21 -28.78 -2.11 2.96
C ASP A 21 -28.31 -1.46 1.66
N ALA A 22 -29.17 -1.45 0.65
CA ALA A 22 -28.91 -0.66 -0.54
C ALA A 22 -28.74 0.82 -0.12
N LEU A 23 -27.66 1.45 -0.55
CA LEU A 23 -27.62 2.92 -0.49
C LEU A 23 -28.80 3.45 -1.33
N PRO A 24 -29.48 4.50 -0.87
CA PRO A 24 -30.53 5.14 -1.66
C PRO A 24 -29.97 5.55 -3.01
N ASP A 25 -30.83 5.55 -4.04
CA ASP A 25 -30.52 6.02 -5.39
C ASP A 25 -30.12 7.50 -5.34
N THR A 26 -28.83 7.71 -5.10
CA THR A 26 -28.25 9.02 -4.85
C THR A 26 -27.25 9.32 -5.96
N THR A 27 -27.38 10.53 -6.47
CA THR A 27 -26.51 11.09 -7.49
C THR A 27 -25.41 11.90 -6.84
N TYR A 28 -24.19 11.76 -7.36
CA TYR A 28 -23.02 12.47 -6.86
C TYR A 28 -22.43 13.34 -7.99
N PRO A 29 -21.97 14.57 -7.70
CA PRO A 29 -21.36 15.43 -8.72
C PRO A 29 -19.97 14.92 -9.14
N THR A 30 -19.25 14.19 -8.28
CA THR A 30 -17.91 13.66 -8.58
C THR A 30 -17.76 12.21 -8.18
N LEU A 31 -16.86 11.48 -8.87
CA LEU A 31 -16.50 10.11 -8.52
C LEU A 31 -15.93 10.01 -7.11
N LEU A 32 -15.16 11.01 -6.66
CA LEU A 32 -14.58 11.02 -5.31
C LEU A 32 -15.68 11.05 -4.24
N GLN A 33 -16.69 11.92 -4.39
CA GLN A 33 -17.81 11.98 -3.46
C GLN A 33 -18.62 10.68 -3.43
N LEU A 34 -18.85 10.06 -4.60
CA LEU A 34 -19.47 8.74 -4.66
C LEU A 34 -18.66 7.70 -3.87
N ILE A 35 -17.35 7.62 -4.13
CA ILE A 35 -16.46 6.67 -3.46
C ILE A 35 -16.47 6.89 -1.94
N ASP A 36 -16.41 8.14 -1.50
CA ASP A 36 -16.37 8.47 -0.08
C ASP A 36 -17.71 8.17 0.60
N ALA A 37 -18.84 8.37 -0.08
CA ALA A 37 -20.14 7.94 0.41
C ALA A 37 -20.22 6.42 0.59
N TYR A 38 -19.77 5.63 -0.40
CA TYR A 38 -19.73 4.16 -0.27
C TYR A 38 -18.76 3.69 0.81
N LYS A 39 -17.60 4.34 0.95
CA LYS A 39 -16.66 4.03 2.05
C LYS A 39 -17.27 4.35 3.41
N ALA A 40 -17.93 5.50 3.56
CA ALA A 40 -18.60 5.90 4.79
C ALA A 40 -19.71 4.90 5.16
N HIS A 41 -20.54 4.54 4.19
CA HIS A 41 -21.58 3.53 4.37
C HIS A 41 -21.02 2.17 4.83
N SER A 42 -19.92 1.71 4.22
CA SER A 42 -19.27 0.43 4.55
C SER A 42 -18.64 0.39 5.95
N ARG A 43 -18.21 1.55 6.48
CA ARG A 43 -17.43 1.66 7.72
C ARG A 43 -18.12 1.02 8.92
N GLY A 44 -19.43 1.22 9.06
CA GLY A 44 -20.24 0.65 10.15
C GLY A 44 -20.80 -0.75 9.87
N ARG A 45 -20.54 -1.32 8.69
CA ARG A 45 -21.16 -2.58 8.20
C ARG A 45 -20.17 -3.74 8.11
N GLY A 46 -18.94 -3.54 8.58
CA GLY A 46 -17.94 -4.59 8.74
C GLY A 46 -17.25 -5.06 7.46
N TYR A 47 -17.29 -4.26 6.39
CA TYR A 47 -16.53 -4.48 5.18
C TYR A 47 -15.92 -3.17 4.65
N GLY A 48 -14.82 -3.26 3.90
CA GLY A 48 -14.24 -2.09 3.24
C GLY A 48 -14.59 -2.05 1.76
N VAL A 49 -14.68 -0.84 1.19
CA VAL A 49 -14.83 -0.61 -0.25
C VAL A 49 -13.54 -0.01 -0.82
N ILE A 50 -13.06 -0.56 -1.93
CA ILE A 50 -11.89 -0.07 -2.69
C ILE A 50 -12.18 0.01 -4.17
N ILE A 51 -11.36 0.77 -4.90
CA ILE A 51 -11.36 0.74 -6.36
C ILE A 51 -10.72 -0.57 -6.82
N GLY A 52 -11.48 -1.39 -7.54
CA GLY A 52 -10.99 -2.64 -8.12
C GLY A 52 -10.46 -2.43 -9.55
N SER A 53 -11.24 -1.73 -10.37
CA SER A 53 -10.84 -1.33 -11.72
C SER A 53 -11.47 -0.01 -12.11
N SER A 54 -10.80 0.73 -12.99
CA SER A 54 -11.34 1.93 -13.62
C SER A 54 -11.17 1.82 -15.12
N SER A 55 -12.18 2.29 -15.86
CA SER A 55 -12.12 2.51 -17.30
C SER A 55 -12.02 4.00 -17.54
N LYS A 56 -11.31 4.41 -18.61
CA LYS A 56 -11.02 5.83 -18.91
C LYS A 56 -12.31 6.66 -18.93
N GLY A 57 -12.55 7.38 -17.83
CA GLY A 57 -13.51 8.49 -17.70
C GLY A 57 -14.97 8.15 -17.45
N LYS A 58 -15.46 6.92 -17.65
CA LYS A 58 -16.92 6.67 -17.65
C LYS A 58 -17.43 5.63 -16.65
N ARG A 59 -16.55 4.77 -16.16
CA ARG A 59 -16.93 3.61 -15.35
C ARG A 59 -15.81 3.23 -14.38
N THR A 60 -16.16 3.07 -13.12
CA THR A 60 -15.26 2.58 -12.07
C THR A 60 -15.96 1.46 -11.32
N ILE A 61 -15.30 0.31 -11.17
CA ILE A 61 -15.82 -0.78 -10.35
C ILE A 61 -15.22 -0.68 -8.97
N LEU A 62 -16.08 -0.50 -7.97
CA LEU A 62 -15.73 -0.62 -6.57
C LEU A 62 -15.96 -2.06 -6.12
N ILE A 63 -15.04 -2.59 -5.35
CA ILE A 63 -15.08 -3.97 -4.85
C ILE A 63 -14.90 -3.96 -3.33
N CYS A 64 -15.24 -5.09 -2.70
CA CYS A 64 -14.85 -5.31 -1.31
C CYS A 64 -13.32 -5.29 -1.16
N ASP A 65 -12.80 -4.80 -0.03
CA ASP A 65 -11.37 -4.84 0.29
C ASP A 65 -10.78 -6.26 0.36
N ARG A 66 -11.66 -7.27 0.53
CA ARG A 66 -11.35 -8.70 0.43
C ARG A 66 -11.62 -9.31 -0.95
N GLY A 67 -12.00 -8.50 -1.95
CA GLY A 67 -12.35 -8.93 -3.32
C GLY A 67 -11.18 -9.41 -4.18
N GLY A 68 -9.94 -9.19 -3.74
CA GLY A 68 -8.76 -9.67 -4.45
C GLY A 68 -8.69 -11.20 -4.53
N LYS A 69 -8.03 -11.72 -5.57
CA LYS A 69 -7.68 -13.14 -5.64
C LYS A 69 -6.53 -13.43 -4.66
N PRO A 70 -6.65 -14.44 -3.79
CA PRO A 70 -5.48 -14.96 -3.09
C PRO A 70 -4.42 -15.33 -4.12
N ARG A 71 -3.21 -14.75 -4.02
CA ARG A 71 -2.12 -15.11 -4.93
C ARG A 71 -1.68 -16.53 -4.61
N GLN A 72 -1.83 -17.45 -5.56
CA GLN A 72 -1.15 -18.74 -5.51
C GLN A 72 0.36 -18.48 -5.48
N ARG A 73 1.06 -19.16 -4.56
CA ARG A 73 2.46 -18.86 -4.24
C ARG A 73 3.35 -19.44 -5.33
N LYS A 74 4.09 -18.61 -6.07
CA LYS A 74 5.13 -19.03 -7.07
C LYS A 74 6.30 -19.84 -6.48
N GLN A 75 6.24 -20.22 -5.21
CA GLN A 75 7.32 -20.85 -4.45
C GLN A 75 6.77 -22.07 -3.70
N GLN A 76 5.97 -22.89 -4.39
CA GLN A 76 5.51 -24.18 -3.85
C GLN A 76 6.67 -25.17 -3.63
N ASP A 77 7.85 -24.93 -4.22
CA ASP A 77 9.01 -25.82 -4.07
C ASP A 77 9.94 -25.39 -2.92
N LEU A 78 9.75 -24.19 -2.35
CA LEU A 78 10.55 -23.75 -1.21
C LEU A 78 10.05 -24.38 0.10
N HIS A 79 10.96 -24.72 1.00
CA HIS A 79 10.62 -25.18 2.35
C HIS A 79 9.74 -24.15 3.07
N ILE A 80 8.75 -24.61 3.84
CA ILE A 80 7.71 -23.79 4.48
C ILE A 80 8.31 -22.64 5.32
N SER A 81 9.44 -22.87 6.00
CA SER A 81 10.13 -21.83 6.79
C SER A 81 10.74 -20.70 5.96
N LYS A 82 11.08 -20.96 4.68
CA LYS A 82 11.61 -19.95 3.75
C LYS A 82 10.50 -19.25 2.96
N ARG A 83 9.25 -19.71 3.08
CA ARG A 83 8.11 -19.07 2.41
C ARG A 83 7.71 -17.81 3.16
N ARG A 84 7.60 -16.70 2.44
CA ARG A 84 7.04 -15.46 2.98
C ARG A 84 5.57 -15.69 3.36
N GLN A 85 5.24 -15.57 4.64
CA GLN A 85 3.86 -15.63 5.10
C GLN A 85 3.12 -14.36 4.66
N SER A 86 2.25 -14.49 3.65
CA SER A 86 1.42 -13.39 3.16
C SER A 86 0.17 -13.28 4.04
N THR A 87 0.04 -12.18 4.77
CA THR A 87 -1.16 -11.82 5.54
C THR A 87 -2.21 -11.11 4.68
N THR A 88 -2.45 -11.62 3.46
CA THR A 88 -3.50 -11.08 2.60
C THR A 88 -4.88 -11.42 3.16
N ARG A 89 -5.76 -10.42 3.26
CA ARG A 89 -7.18 -10.59 3.65
C ARG A 89 -8.07 -10.93 2.45
N ALA A 90 -7.48 -11.07 1.27
CA ALA A 90 -8.20 -11.31 0.03
C ALA A 90 -8.80 -12.72 0.03
N CYS A 91 -10.11 -12.83 -0.20
CA CYS A 91 -10.88 -14.08 -0.24
C CYS A 91 -11.73 -14.19 -1.52
N ASN A 92 -11.39 -13.41 -2.56
CA ASN A 92 -12.15 -13.35 -3.80
C ASN A 92 -13.64 -13.02 -3.58
N CYS A 93 -13.91 -12.09 -2.66
CA CYS A 93 -15.27 -11.64 -2.36
C CYS A 93 -16.00 -11.14 -3.62
N PRO A 94 -17.23 -11.63 -3.90
CA PRO A 94 -17.94 -11.31 -5.15
C PRO A 94 -18.62 -9.94 -5.14
N PHE A 95 -18.70 -9.26 -4.00
CA PHE A 95 -19.34 -7.94 -3.86
C PHE A 95 -18.73 -6.89 -4.80
N LYS A 96 -19.58 -6.23 -5.60
CA LYS A 96 -19.18 -5.18 -6.54
C LYS A 96 -20.25 -4.11 -6.70
N ILE A 97 -19.78 -2.88 -6.83
CA ILE A 97 -20.58 -1.71 -7.19
C ILE A 97 -19.99 -1.13 -8.48
N GLU A 98 -20.87 -0.80 -9.42
CA GLU A 98 -20.53 -0.02 -10.59
C GLU A 98 -20.80 1.45 -10.32
N ALA A 99 -19.75 2.26 -10.32
CA ALA A 99 -19.85 3.71 -10.39
C ALA A 99 -19.80 4.11 -11.87
N ARG A 100 -20.87 4.71 -12.38
CA ARG A 100 -20.99 5.14 -13.78
C ARG A 100 -21.32 6.63 -13.85
N GLN A 101 -20.70 7.31 -14.80
CA GLN A 101 -21.06 8.69 -15.12
C GLN A 101 -22.16 8.73 -16.19
N ILE A 102 -23.22 9.47 -15.91
CA ILE A 102 -24.39 9.68 -16.78
C ILE A 102 -24.70 11.18 -16.78
N LYS A 103 -24.61 11.85 -17.94
CA LYS A 103 -24.87 13.29 -18.09
C LYS A 103 -24.11 14.13 -17.04
N ASP A 104 -22.80 13.86 -16.91
CA ASP A 104 -21.89 14.47 -15.94
C ASP A 104 -22.15 14.19 -14.46
N ILE A 105 -23.17 13.41 -14.13
CA ILE A 105 -23.52 13.00 -12.78
C ILE A 105 -23.06 11.55 -12.54
N TRP A 106 -22.51 11.27 -11.38
CA TRP A 106 -22.08 9.93 -10.97
C TRP A 106 -23.19 9.20 -10.23
N GLN A 107 -23.45 7.96 -10.63
CA GLN A 107 -24.42 7.06 -10.00
C GLN A 107 -23.75 5.74 -9.65
N GLY A 108 -24.10 5.20 -8.48
CA GLY A 108 -23.62 3.91 -8.02
C GLY A 108 -24.71 2.86 -8.15
N ARG A 109 -24.40 1.73 -8.79
CA ARG A 109 -25.29 0.58 -8.93
C ARG A 109 -24.64 -0.65 -8.33
N ILE A 110 -25.32 -1.33 -7.41
CA ILE A 110 -24.84 -2.60 -6.88
C ILE A 110 -24.97 -3.66 -7.99
N LEU A 111 -23.85 -4.23 -8.43
CA LEU A 111 -23.84 -5.35 -9.39
C LEU A 111 -23.97 -6.69 -8.68
N TYR A 112 -23.32 -6.82 -7.52
CA TYR A 112 -23.38 -8.02 -6.68
C TYR A 112 -23.41 -7.58 -5.22
N GLN A 113 -24.51 -7.89 -4.53
CA GLN A 113 -24.75 -7.49 -3.13
C GLN A 113 -24.19 -8.46 -2.09
N TRP A 114 -23.80 -9.67 -2.50
CA TRP A 114 -23.42 -10.74 -1.60
C TRP A 114 -21.92 -10.75 -1.29
N HIS A 115 -21.59 -11.09 -0.05
CA HIS A 115 -20.24 -11.31 0.44
C HIS A 115 -20.04 -12.79 0.78
N ASN A 116 -18.82 -13.29 0.61
CA ASN A 116 -18.45 -14.65 1.03
C ASN A 116 -17.73 -14.69 2.39
N HIS A 117 -17.89 -13.64 3.19
CA HIS A 117 -17.29 -13.50 4.51
C HIS A 117 -18.25 -12.74 5.44
N PRO A 118 -18.21 -13.00 6.75
CA PRO A 118 -19.02 -12.25 7.71
C PRO A 118 -18.54 -10.79 7.83
N ALA A 119 -19.39 -9.96 8.42
CA ALA A 119 -19.03 -8.62 8.85
C ALA A 119 -17.87 -8.69 9.86
N THR A 120 -16.91 -7.77 9.73
CA THR A 120 -15.86 -7.57 10.72
C THR A 120 -16.39 -6.63 11.80
N THR A 121 -16.28 -7.01 13.08
CA THR A 121 -16.75 -6.19 14.21
C THR A 121 -15.94 -4.90 14.35
N GLU A 122 -14.62 -5.03 14.27
CA GLU A 122 -13.71 -3.90 14.46
C GLU A 122 -13.46 -3.13 13.17
N THR A 123 -13.87 -1.85 13.14
CA THR A 123 -13.60 -0.94 12.01
C THR A 123 -12.09 -0.74 11.78
N THR A 124 -11.30 -0.80 12.85
CA THR A 124 -9.84 -0.75 12.81
C THR A 124 -9.22 -1.96 12.12
N SER A 125 -9.96 -3.05 11.89
CA SER A 125 -9.43 -4.19 11.15
C SER A 125 -9.13 -3.84 9.68
N HIS A 126 -9.88 -2.90 9.10
CA HIS A 126 -9.79 -2.52 7.69
C HIS A 126 -8.73 -1.44 7.43
N PRO A 127 -7.65 -1.75 6.68
CA PRO A 127 -6.58 -0.78 6.42
C PRO A 127 -7.05 0.50 5.73
N ASN A 128 -8.10 0.42 4.91
CA ASN A 128 -8.65 1.59 4.23
C ASN A 128 -9.51 2.45 5.15
N HIS A 129 -10.21 1.85 6.11
CA HIS A 129 -10.94 2.62 7.12
C HIS A 129 -9.98 3.30 8.10
N ARG A 130 -8.93 2.60 8.55
CA ARG A 130 -7.88 3.22 9.40
C ARG A 130 -7.24 4.42 8.73
N ARG A 131 -6.70 4.24 7.51
CA ARG A 131 -6.05 5.34 6.76
C ARG A 131 -7.01 6.43 6.29
N GLY A 132 -8.27 6.07 6.03
CA GLY A 132 -9.31 7.02 5.64
C GLY A 132 -9.86 7.84 6.81
N ALA A 133 -9.69 7.37 8.05
CA ALA A 133 -10.03 8.14 9.25
C ALA A 133 -9.06 9.31 9.49
N LEU A 134 -7.85 9.22 8.94
CA LEU A 134 -6.85 10.27 9.07
C LEU A 134 -7.21 11.45 8.16
N SER A 135 -7.47 12.60 8.77
CA SER A 135 -7.77 13.86 8.09
C SER A 135 -6.61 14.33 7.21
N ILE A 136 -6.86 15.33 6.36
CA ILE A 136 -5.82 15.94 5.52
C ILE A 136 -4.70 16.51 6.41
N GLU A 137 -5.08 17.22 7.48
CA GLU A 137 -4.15 17.75 8.49
C GLU A 137 -3.38 16.64 9.21
N GLY A 138 -4.07 15.56 9.62
CA GLY A 138 -3.41 14.41 10.25
C GLY A 138 -2.41 13.72 9.33
N ARG A 139 -2.70 13.66 8.03
CA ARG A 139 -1.77 13.14 7.02
C ARG A 139 -0.55 14.04 6.86
N ALA A 140 -0.74 15.36 6.81
CA ALA A 140 0.35 16.34 6.76
C ALA A 140 1.22 16.28 8.02
N PHE A 141 0.60 16.11 9.19
CA PHE A 141 1.30 15.93 10.46
C PHE A 141 2.19 14.69 10.46
N VAL A 142 1.67 13.54 10.02
CA VAL A 142 2.46 12.29 9.86
C VAL A 142 3.62 12.50 8.90
N GLN A 143 3.39 13.16 7.76
CA GLN A 143 4.45 13.45 6.78
C GLN A 143 5.55 14.34 7.38
N GLY A 144 5.18 15.37 8.14
CA GLY A 144 6.12 16.24 8.85
C GLY A 144 6.96 15.50 9.89
N LEU A 145 6.34 14.59 10.66
CA LEU A 145 7.06 13.71 11.59
C LEU A 145 8.03 12.77 10.88
N LEU A 146 7.59 12.14 9.78
CA LEU A 146 8.43 11.25 8.98
C LEU A 146 9.63 11.96 8.34
N ALA A 147 9.47 13.24 7.97
CA ALA A 147 10.56 14.08 7.47
C ALA A 147 11.62 14.36 8.55
N ARG A 148 11.23 14.36 9.84
CA ARG A 148 12.14 14.52 10.99
C ARG A 148 12.69 13.19 11.52
N HIS A 149 12.41 12.07 10.84
CA HIS A 149 12.88 10.74 11.24
C HIS A 149 12.43 10.28 12.63
N THR A 150 11.29 10.78 13.09
CA THR A 150 10.71 10.30 14.34
C THR A 150 10.42 8.81 14.26
N ALA A 151 10.63 8.11 15.38
CA ALA A 151 10.38 6.69 15.46
C ALA A 151 8.90 6.39 15.21
N ILE A 152 8.62 5.31 14.46
CA ILE A 152 7.25 4.96 14.05
C ILE A 152 6.33 4.75 15.27
N ALA A 153 6.84 4.18 16.35
CA ALA A 153 6.08 4.04 17.60
C ALA A 153 5.60 5.40 18.12
N THR A 154 6.51 6.38 18.20
CA THR A 154 6.18 7.75 18.58
C THR A 154 5.19 8.41 17.62
N VAL A 155 5.32 8.16 16.31
CA VAL A 155 4.34 8.67 15.33
C VAL A 155 2.95 8.09 15.60
N LEU A 156 2.84 6.80 15.91
CA LEU A 156 1.56 6.17 16.23
C LEU A 156 0.93 6.79 17.48
N ASP A 157 1.71 6.96 18.55
CA ASP A 157 1.23 7.53 19.80
C ASP A 157 0.75 8.98 19.62
N LEU A 158 1.55 9.81 18.92
CA LEU A 158 1.18 11.20 18.65
C LEU A 158 -0.09 11.30 17.79
N VAL A 159 -0.24 10.46 16.77
CA VAL A 159 -1.44 10.45 15.92
C VAL A 159 -2.67 9.98 16.69
N ALA A 160 -2.53 8.95 17.52
CA ALA A 160 -3.61 8.46 18.36
C ALA A 160 -4.08 9.54 19.34
N ASN A 161 -3.16 10.26 19.98
CA ASN A 161 -3.50 11.29 20.96
C ASN A 161 -4.07 12.57 20.32
N GLN A 162 -3.49 13.04 19.21
CA GLN A 162 -3.88 14.32 18.61
C GLN A 162 -5.14 14.21 17.74
N PHE A 163 -5.29 13.11 17.01
CA PHE A 163 -6.37 12.95 16.02
C PHE A 163 -7.40 11.88 16.42
N ASN A 164 -7.22 11.17 17.52
CA ASN A 164 -8.06 10.05 17.95
C ASN A 164 -8.22 8.96 16.87
N VAL A 165 -7.15 8.72 16.10
CA VAL A 165 -7.11 7.72 15.03
C VAL A 165 -6.12 6.62 15.36
N GLN A 166 -6.62 5.39 15.42
CA GLN A 166 -5.80 4.19 15.62
C GLN A 166 -5.22 3.70 14.29
N LEU A 167 -3.91 3.88 14.11
CA LEU A 167 -3.14 3.36 12.98
C LEU A 167 -2.26 2.19 13.41
N VAL A 168 -1.75 1.44 12.44
CA VAL A 168 -0.72 0.43 12.65
C VAL A 168 0.54 0.84 11.89
N ALA A 169 1.72 0.38 12.31
CA ALA A 169 3.00 0.68 11.64
C ALA A 169 2.94 0.47 10.11
N ARG A 170 2.23 -0.57 9.65
CA ARG A 170 2.01 -0.84 8.22
C ARG A 170 1.33 0.33 7.50
N ASP A 171 0.41 1.04 8.16
CA ASP A 171 -0.28 2.18 7.58
C ASP A 171 0.67 3.37 7.38
N ILE A 172 1.57 3.62 8.34
CA ILE A 172 2.62 4.63 8.23
C ILE A 172 3.56 4.30 7.06
N TYR A 173 3.99 3.04 6.93
CA TYR A 173 4.79 2.61 5.79
C TYR A 173 4.07 2.82 4.46
N ASN A 174 2.76 2.55 4.41
CA ASN A 174 1.96 2.78 3.22
C ASN A 174 1.83 4.28 2.90
N ILE A 175 1.65 5.15 3.90
CA ILE A 175 1.61 6.61 3.73
C ILE A 175 2.97 7.09 3.18
N LYS A 176 4.08 6.64 3.76
CA LYS A 176 5.44 6.95 3.28
C LYS A 176 5.66 6.50 1.84
N THR A 177 5.18 5.30 1.50
CA THR A 177 5.31 4.75 0.14
C THR A 177 4.46 5.54 -0.85
N ALA A 178 3.24 5.93 -0.46
CA ALA A 178 2.38 6.78 -1.29
C ALA A 178 3.02 8.15 -1.56
N GLN A 179 3.62 8.77 -0.54
CA GLN A 179 4.36 10.03 -0.71
C GLN A 179 5.48 9.87 -1.72
N ARG A 180 6.35 8.87 -1.53
CA ARG A 180 7.44 8.60 -2.46
C ARG A 180 6.96 8.39 -3.89
N ASN A 181 5.86 7.66 -4.07
CA ASN A 181 5.31 7.43 -5.41
C ASN A 181 4.79 8.74 -6.06
N MET A 182 4.28 9.67 -5.26
CA MET A 182 3.92 11.02 -5.74
C MET A 182 5.16 11.82 -6.10
N ASP A 183 6.20 11.79 -5.26
CA ASP A 183 7.46 12.51 -5.52
C ASP A 183 8.14 12.02 -6.82
N ILE A 184 8.12 10.71 -7.06
CA ILE A 184 8.73 10.10 -8.26
C ILE A 184 7.91 10.43 -9.52
N ALA A 185 6.60 10.69 -9.42
CA ALA A 185 5.73 11.17 -10.50
C ALA A 185 5.86 10.46 -11.87
N GLY A 186 6.23 9.17 -11.88
CA GLY A 186 6.42 8.38 -13.11
C GLY A 186 7.85 8.37 -13.69
N THR A 187 8.80 9.06 -13.06
CA THR A 187 10.23 8.90 -13.34
C THR A 187 10.79 7.62 -12.70
N THR A 188 12.05 7.28 -12.99
CA THR A 188 12.73 6.21 -12.24
C THR A 188 13.25 6.77 -10.92
N SER A 189 13.39 5.93 -9.89
CA SER A 189 13.98 6.35 -8.61
C SER A 189 15.36 6.99 -8.76
N THR A 190 16.14 6.52 -9.74
CA THR A 190 17.46 7.07 -10.05
C THR A 190 17.36 8.42 -10.72
N GLN A 191 16.45 8.59 -11.68
CA GLN A 191 16.23 9.87 -12.36
C GLN A 191 15.75 10.93 -11.37
N TRP A 192 14.75 10.59 -10.55
CA TRP A 192 14.27 11.47 -9.49
C TRP A 192 15.40 11.90 -8.52
N LEU A 193 16.29 10.97 -8.15
CA LEU A 193 17.45 11.30 -7.31
C LEU A 193 18.38 12.30 -8.00
N VAL A 194 18.70 12.06 -9.27
CA VAL A 194 19.56 12.94 -10.08
C VAL A 194 18.97 14.34 -10.16
N ASP A 195 17.70 14.45 -10.52
CA ASP A 195 17.00 15.73 -10.64
C ASP A 195 16.99 16.48 -9.30
N THR A 196 16.76 15.75 -8.20
CA THR A 196 16.77 16.31 -6.84
C THR A 196 18.16 16.84 -6.45
N LEU A 197 19.23 16.08 -6.75
CA LEU A 197 20.60 16.50 -6.44
C LEU A 197 21.03 17.71 -7.28
N GLN A 198 20.67 17.74 -8.56
CA GLN A 198 20.88 18.90 -9.43
C GLN A 198 20.16 20.14 -8.90
N GLN A 199 18.87 20.00 -8.54
CA GLN A 199 18.08 21.10 -8.00
C GLN A 199 18.68 21.66 -6.70
N LYS A 200 19.22 20.80 -5.83
CA LYS A 200 19.85 21.21 -4.57
C LYS A 200 21.30 21.69 -4.73
N GLY A 201 21.85 21.69 -5.95
CA GLY A 201 23.23 22.07 -6.21
C GLY A 201 24.26 21.15 -5.54
N VAL A 202 23.88 19.92 -5.21
CA VAL A 202 24.78 18.96 -4.57
C VAL A 202 25.65 18.33 -5.66
N PRO A 203 26.98 18.36 -5.57
CA PRO A 203 27.83 17.72 -6.57
C PRO A 203 27.64 16.19 -6.53
N PHE A 204 27.44 15.57 -7.69
CA PHE A 204 27.32 14.12 -7.82
C PHE A 204 27.92 13.62 -9.14
N SER A 205 28.24 12.33 -9.22
CA SER A 205 28.70 11.67 -10.44
C SER A 205 27.90 10.39 -10.71
N LEU A 206 27.54 10.17 -11.96
CA LEU A 206 26.86 8.94 -12.40
C LEU A 206 27.88 7.98 -13.00
N ARG A 207 28.03 6.80 -12.39
CA ARG A 207 28.79 5.70 -12.97
C ARG A 207 27.83 4.82 -13.78
N LYS A 208 28.02 4.74 -15.10
CA LYS A 208 27.36 3.72 -15.91
C LYS A 208 28.04 2.38 -15.65
N ALA A 209 27.27 1.33 -15.44
CA ALA A 209 27.81 -0.03 -15.44
C ALA A 209 28.21 -0.35 -16.89
N THR A 210 29.51 -0.28 -17.19
CA THR A 210 30.05 -0.88 -18.41
C THR A 210 29.90 -2.39 -18.28
N SER A 211 29.35 -3.03 -19.30
CA SER A 211 29.14 -4.47 -19.36
C SER A 211 30.49 -5.19 -19.46
N ASP A 212 31.20 -5.27 -18.35
CA ASP A 212 32.23 -6.27 -18.13
C ASP A 212 32.29 -6.57 -16.63
N CYS A 213 31.77 -7.76 -16.33
CA CYS A 213 32.03 -8.63 -15.19
C CYS A 213 32.54 -7.99 -13.88
N CYS A 214 31.72 -8.12 -12.82
CA CYS A 214 32.13 -8.30 -11.42
C CYS A 214 33.59 -7.93 -11.06
N GLN A 215 33.90 -6.64 -10.90
CA GLN A 215 35.03 -6.21 -10.08
C GLN A 215 34.60 -5.12 -9.11
N VAL A 216 34.32 -5.59 -7.89
CA VAL A 216 34.65 -4.95 -6.61
C VAL A 216 34.52 -3.43 -6.57
N LEU A 217 33.36 -2.92 -6.14
CA LEU A 217 33.24 -1.58 -5.59
C LEU A 217 33.81 -1.56 -4.16
N GLN A 218 35.12 -1.49 -4.03
CA GLN A 218 35.79 -1.02 -2.82
C GLN A 218 36.34 0.38 -3.08
N LYS A 219 36.07 1.30 -2.13
CA LYS A 219 36.53 2.71 -2.04
C LYS A 219 35.76 3.62 -3.03
N ASP A 220 34.83 4.50 -2.65
CA ASP A 220 34.85 5.52 -1.59
C ASP A 220 33.43 5.92 -1.13
N VAL A 221 32.66 4.98 -0.53
CA VAL A 221 31.31 5.28 -0.01
C VAL A 221 31.33 5.88 1.41
N VAL A 222 32.49 5.88 2.06
CA VAL A 222 32.60 6.13 3.52
C VAL A 222 32.44 7.61 3.90
N SER A 223 32.65 8.57 2.99
CA SER A 223 32.60 10.00 3.37
C SER A 223 31.26 10.70 3.12
N LEU A 224 30.28 10.06 2.47
CA LEU A 224 29.00 10.71 2.12
C LEU A 224 27.83 10.32 3.03
N GLU A 225 27.98 9.34 3.92
CA GLU A 225 26.88 8.92 4.81
C GLU A 225 26.54 10.00 5.87
N GLY A 226 27.49 10.89 6.21
CA GLY A 226 27.28 11.99 7.16
C GLY A 226 26.59 13.24 6.58
N GLU A 227 26.91 13.61 5.34
CA GLU A 227 26.41 14.86 4.74
C GLU A 227 25.08 14.66 3.97
N ILE A 228 24.88 13.52 3.31
CA ILE A 228 23.66 13.24 2.56
C ILE A 228 22.45 13.01 3.49
N GLY A 229 22.69 12.43 4.68
CA GLY A 229 21.65 12.24 5.71
C GLY A 229 21.07 13.56 6.22
N THR A 230 21.89 14.62 6.24
CA THR A 230 21.52 15.93 6.78
C THR A 230 20.77 16.81 5.75
N ILE A 231 21.01 16.60 4.44
CA ILE A 231 20.47 17.47 3.37
C ILE A 231 19.19 16.92 2.70
N LEU A 232 19.03 15.60 2.59
CA LEU A 232 17.86 14.97 1.97
C LEU A 232 16.86 14.38 2.97
N GLY A 233 17.25 14.28 4.24
CA GLY A 233 16.61 13.42 5.22
C GLY A 233 16.78 11.93 4.86
N PRO A 234 17.16 11.01 5.77
CA PRO A 234 17.30 9.58 5.50
C PRO A 234 16.11 8.83 4.85
N SER A 235 14.98 9.49 4.58
CA SER A 235 13.80 8.93 3.90
C SER A 235 13.93 8.87 2.37
N ASN A 236 14.83 9.66 1.78
CA ASN A 236 15.08 9.77 0.34
C ASN A 236 16.39 9.13 -0.12
N SER A 237 17.10 8.42 0.77
CA SER A 237 18.27 7.63 0.37
C SER A 237 17.83 6.32 -0.31
N PRO A 238 18.10 6.13 -1.62
CA PRO A 238 17.86 4.85 -2.30
C PRO A 238 18.81 3.73 -1.81
N PHE A 239 19.79 4.05 -0.96
CA PHE A 239 20.85 3.13 -0.55
C PHE A 239 20.42 2.10 0.51
N ARG A 240 19.25 2.22 1.15
CA ARG A 240 18.81 1.23 2.15
C ARG A 240 18.50 -0.16 1.56
N GLN A 241 18.31 -0.26 0.23
CA GLN A 241 18.18 -1.54 -0.47
C GLN A 241 19.52 -2.17 -0.89
N TYR A 242 20.62 -1.41 -0.89
CA TYR A 242 21.95 -1.95 -1.26
C TYR A 242 22.61 -2.76 -0.11
N ARG A 243 22.24 -2.54 1.16
CA ARG A 243 22.77 -3.34 2.28
C ARG A 243 22.43 -4.83 2.18
N HIS A 244 21.23 -5.18 1.74
CA HIS A 244 20.82 -6.59 1.61
C HIS A 244 21.38 -7.31 0.38
N PHE A 245 21.94 -6.58 -0.59
CA PHE A 245 22.65 -7.21 -1.71
C PHE A 245 24.02 -7.75 -1.27
N LYS A 246 24.61 -7.15 -0.23
CA LYS A 246 25.96 -7.47 0.28
C LYS A 246 26.06 -8.86 0.92
N GLU A 247 24.97 -9.36 1.51
CA GLU A 247 24.96 -10.66 2.20
C GLU A 247 24.65 -11.84 1.27
N ARG A 248 24.01 -11.62 0.12
CA ARG A 248 23.74 -12.69 -0.86
C ARG A 248 24.91 -12.97 -1.81
N SER A 249 25.81 -12.01 -2.01
CA SER A 249 26.97 -12.18 -2.89
C SER A 249 28.13 -12.93 -2.25
N GLN A 250 28.15 -13.11 -0.93
CA GLN A 250 29.22 -13.84 -0.22
C GLN A 250 29.05 -15.37 -0.24
N SER A 251 27.89 -15.91 -0.62
CA SER A 251 27.62 -17.36 -0.57
C SER A 251 27.76 -18.07 -1.92
N CYS A 252 28.16 -17.38 -3.00
CA CYS A 252 28.34 -17.98 -4.32
C CYS A 252 29.82 -18.22 -4.69
N CYS A 253 30.75 -17.97 -3.77
CA CYS A 253 32.16 -18.34 -3.91
C CYS A 253 32.58 -19.14 -2.68
N ASN A 254 32.28 -20.43 -2.69
CA ASN A 254 33.05 -21.52 -2.07
C ASN A 254 32.67 -22.82 -2.77
#